data_AF-A0A1F9TVV9-F1
#
_entry.id   AF-A0A1F9TVV9-F1
#
_cell.length_a   1.000
_cell.length_b   1.000
_cell.length_c   1.000
_cell.angle_alpha   90.00
_cell.angle_beta   90.00
_cell.angle_gamma   90.00
#
_symmetry.space_group_name_H-M   'P 1'
#
loop_
_entity.id
_entity.type
_entity.pdbx_description
1 polymer ?
#
loop_
_entity_poly.entity_id
_entity_poly.type
_entity_poly.pdbx_seq_one_letter_code
_entity_poly.pdbx_strand_id
1 'polypeptide(L)'
;MNFKDIFFKKIATLRNLFYLGNFLALGLFLLVLYQDHFREWKPYQRKYKEKQVEELKNRIAAGDEKVKEALSEELNSVKKRAPEIKQILAGDLHRVDRCITCHQGMDSLANPALINDFADHPFAAPKNAIHAAHPFEKYGCTVCHDGQGLATTFNDAAHMPTSPEQKADWKKKHDWEVIEYWEEPMKAGPMIYASCSKCHEAHPNVPGMKIVKEGKQIFFDNGCIGCHQVNGDGGPISVDLAVETAIKPVTRIDFGPAVMAGLITKRERTLENWIRLHFSTNPTVIVPGDPQGHLSADPKNPQPVPPSAMPYFGFNDRETEALTAYMMSLKEEKEIPYSYRVTALKEAEPKIDNPVKHGRYVFQKYGCVSCHGKDAEAGIPVFNRQGLRVPDLVKTAGTFTREELVKKIQIGVNPEEKEDPAGPTPPLYMPPFKDKIKGREMENLVTYLLSIAEKQEDW
;
A
#
# COMPACT_ATOMS: atom_id res chain seq x y z
N MET A 1 -9.08 62.00 28.48
CA MET A 1 -10.08 61.28 27.65
C MET A 1 -9.71 59.80 27.70
N ASN A 2 -10.60 58.92 28.18
CA ASN A 2 -10.32 57.49 28.34
C ASN A 2 -10.15 56.83 26.95
N PHE A 3 -9.20 55.90 26.80
CA PHE A 3 -8.95 55.15 25.56
C PHE A 3 -10.24 54.64 24.90
N LYS A 4 -11.20 54.15 25.70
CA LYS A 4 -12.52 53.71 25.19
C LYS A 4 -13.30 54.82 24.47
N ASP A 5 -13.30 56.04 25.00
CA ASP A 5 -14.00 57.17 24.36
C ASP A 5 -13.31 57.61 23.07
N ILE A 6 -11.96 57.61 23.03
CA ILE A 6 -11.21 57.92 21.82
C ILE A 6 -11.47 56.86 20.75
N PHE A 7 -11.42 55.59 21.15
CA PHE A 7 -11.59 54.46 20.25
C PHE A 7 -12.99 54.45 19.65
N PHE A 8 -14.06 54.50 20.45
CA PHE A 8 -15.42 54.41 19.91
C PHE A 8 -15.93 55.69 19.25
N LYS A 9 -15.53 56.89 19.72
CA LYS A 9 -16.06 58.15 19.15
C LYS A 9 -15.22 58.72 18.01
N LYS A 10 -13.92 58.41 17.94
CA LYS A 10 -13.02 58.96 16.90
C LYS A 10 -12.46 57.92 15.94
N ILE A 11 -12.24 56.67 16.37
CA ILE A 11 -11.57 55.65 15.55
C ILE A 11 -12.58 54.68 14.95
N ALA A 12 -13.43 54.04 15.74
CA ALA A 12 -14.47 53.08 15.32
C ALA A 12 -15.78 53.77 14.90
N THR A 13 -15.67 54.92 14.21
CA THR A 13 -16.84 55.51 13.54
C THR A 13 -17.18 54.69 12.30
N LEU A 14 -18.46 54.64 11.91
CA LEU A 14 -18.89 53.91 10.71
C LEU A 14 -18.09 54.29 9.45
N ARG A 15 -17.74 55.58 9.31
CA ARG A 15 -16.91 56.09 8.21
C ARG A 15 -15.50 55.51 8.22
N ASN A 16 -14.85 55.51 9.38
CA ASN A 16 -13.48 54.99 9.49
C ASN A 16 -13.47 53.46 9.36
N LEU A 17 -14.46 52.76 9.91
CA LEU A 17 -14.62 51.31 9.73
C LEU A 17 -14.86 50.96 8.26
N PHE A 18 -15.64 51.77 7.53
CA PHE A 18 -15.81 51.62 6.08
C PHE A 18 -14.48 51.78 5.34
N TYR A 19 -13.69 52.82 5.61
CA TYR A 19 -12.39 53.00 4.98
C TYR A 19 -11.40 51.87 5.34
N LEU A 20 -11.31 51.49 6.61
CA LEU A 20 -10.47 50.39 7.07
C LEU A 20 -10.87 49.06 6.41
N GLY A 21 -12.18 48.79 6.29
CA GLY A 21 -12.70 47.61 5.60
C GLY A 21 -12.32 47.59 4.12
N ASN A 22 -12.42 48.72 3.42
CA ASN A 22 -12.01 48.83 2.01
C ASN A 22 -10.50 48.64 1.84
N PHE A 23 -9.67 49.23 2.69
CA PHE A 23 -8.21 49.03 2.64
C PHE A 23 -7.82 47.59 3.00
N LEU A 24 -8.52 46.96 3.95
CA LEU A 24 -8.35 45.55 4.25
C LEU A 24 -8.72 44.67 3.05
N ALA A 25 -9.87 44.93 2.41
CA ALA A 25 -10.31 44.20 1.23
C ALA A 25 -9.31 44.36 0.06
N LEU A 26 -8.82 45.57 -0.19
CA LEU A 26 -7.78 45.82 -1.19
C LEU A 26 -6.47 45.10 -0.82
N GLY A 27 -6.05 45.16 0.44
CA GLY A 27 -4.86 44.46 0.93
C GLY A 27 -4.96 42.94 0.74
N LEU A 28 -6.12 42.35 1.07
CA LEU A 28 -6.40 40.93 0.84
C LEU A 28 -6.42 40.60 -0.66
N PHE A 29 -7.01 41.45 -1.49
CA PHE A 29 -7.01 41.26 -2.95
C PHE A 29 -5.59 41.28 -3.53
N LEU A 30 -4.77 42.27 -3.13
CA LEU A 30 -3.36 42.35 -3.54
C LEU A 30 -2.55 41.15 -3.02
N LEU A 31 -2.85 40.66 -1.81
CA LEU A 31 -2.24 39.45 -1.26
C LEU A 31 -2.60 38.20 -2.10
N VAL A 32 -3.87 38.07 -2.53
CA VAL A 32 -4.30 36.97 -3.40
C VAL A 32 -3.61 37.06 -4.77
N LEU A 33 -3.51 38.25 -5.36
CA LEU A 33 -2.76 38.45 -6.61
C LEU A 33 -1.28 38.13 -6.45
N TYR A 34 -0.67 38.51 -5.33
CA TYR A 34 0.71 38.17 -5.01
C TYR A 34 0.88 36.64 -4.89
N GLN A 35 0.03 35.98 -4.10
CA GLN A 35 0.06 34.51 -3.95
C GLN A 35 -0.18 33.79 -5.28
N ASP A 36 -1.09 34.29 -6.13
CA ASP A 36 -1.31 33.73 -7.46
C ASP A 36 -0.10 33.95 -8.37
N HIS A 37 0.50 35.14 -8.36
CA HIS A 37 1.67 35.43 -9.17
C HIS A 37 2.85 34.51 -8.84
N PHE A 38 3.05 34.20 -7.56
CA PHE A 38 4.16 33.39 -7.03
C PHE A 38 3.80 31.94 -6.70
N ARG A 39 2.78 31.36 -7.35
CA ARG A 39 2.43 29.93 -7.18
C ARG A 39 3.61 29.00 -7.48
N GLU A 40 3.75 27.96 -6.66
CA GLU A 40 4.87 27.01 -6.66
C GLU A 40 5.07 26.30 -8.01
N TRP A 41 4.00 26.02 -8.75
CA TRP A 41 4.09 25.31 -10.03
C TRP A 41 4.72 26.13 -11.17
N LYS A 42 4.62 27.47 -11.15
CA LYS A 42 5.06 28.35 -12.24
C LYS A 42 6.58 28.24 -12.51
N PRO A 43 7.47 28.25 -11.49
CA PRO A 43 8.89 27.98 -11.68
C PRO A 43 9.23 26.69 -12.43
N TYR A 44 8.49 25.60 -12.23
CA TYR A 44 8.77 24.34 -12.92
C TYR A 44 8.54 24.46 -14.43
N GLN A 45 7.44 25.09 -14.86
CA GLN A 45 7.19 25.30 -16.29
C GLN A 45 8.21 26.24 -16.93
N ARG A 46 8.63 27.29 -16.22
CA ARG A 46 9.67 28.21 -16.68
C ARG A 46 11.00 27.48 -16.89
N LYS A 47 11.42 26.68 -15.91
CA LYS A 47 12.66 25.87 -16.00
C LYS A 47 12.59 24.82 -17.12
N TYR A 48 11.46 24.15 -17.30
CA TYR A 48 11.29 23.19 -18.39
C TYR A 48 11.41 23.87 -19.76
N LYS A 49 10.77 25.03 -19.91
CA LYS A 49 10.86 25.87 -21.12
C LYS A 49 12.30 26.32 -21.39
N GLU A 50 13.04 26.72 -20.37
CA GLU A 50 14.46 27.08 -20.49
C GLU A 50 15.28 25.91 -21.04
N LYS A 51 15.10 24.70 -20.48
CA LYS A 51 15.76 23.47 -20.95
C LYS A 51 15.40 23.14 -22.41
N GLN A 52 14.12 23.21 -22.78
CA GLN A 52 13.69 23.00 -24.18
C GLN A 52 14.30 24.03 -25.14
N VAL A 53 14.35 25.31 -24.74
CA VAL A 53 14.97 26.37 -25.55
C VAL A 53 16.46 26.11 -25.76
N GLU A 54 17.17 25.66 -24.74
CA GLU A 54 18.60 25.32 -24.82
C GLU A 54 18.83 24.12 -25.74
N GLU A 55 18.06 23.04 -25.58
CA GLU A 55 18.14 21.85 -26.43
C GLU A 55 17.88 22.18 -27.91
N LEU A 56 16.82 22.92 -28.20
CA LEU A 56 16.46 23.33 -29.56
C LEU A 56 17.56 24.20 -30.18
N LYS A 57 18.14 25.15 -29.43
CA LYS A 57 19.27 25.95 -29.91
C LYS A 57 20.47 25.08 -30.29
N ASN A 58 20.80 24.09 -29.47
CA ASN A 58 21.91 23.18 -29.73
C ASN A 58 21.64 22.34 -30.99
N ARG A 59 20.41 21.84 -31.16
CA ARG A 59 20.00 21.08 -32.36
C ARG A 59 19.99 21.94 -33.64
N ILE A 60 19.57 23.20 -33.56
CA ILE A 60 19.65 24.16 -34.68
C ILE A 60 21.10 24.41 -35.08
N ALA A 61 21.99 24.56 -34.11
CA ALA A 61 23.41 24.78 -34.38
C ALA A 61 24.06 23.58 -35.10
N ALA A 62 23.58 22.35 -34.83
CA ALA A 62 24.10 21.11 -35.37
C ALA A 62 23.41 20.60 -36.66
N GLY A 63 22.24 21.13 -37.04
CA GLY A 63 21.43 20.60 -38.15
C GLY A 63 21.69 21.23 -39.51
N ASP A 64 21.15 20.62 -40.57
CA ASP A 64 21.14 21.15 -41.95
C ASP A 64 20.02 22.19 -42.17
N GLU A 65 20.05 22.96 -43.26
CA GLU A 65 19.13 24.11 -43.52
C GLU A 65 17.63 23.80 -43.30
N LYS A 66 17.12 22.69 -43.85
CA LYS A 66 15.71 22.30 -43.66
C LYS A 66 15.36 22.00 -42.20
N VAL A 67 16.31 21.45 -41.45
CA VAL A 67 16.15 21.16 -40.02
C VAL A 67 16.19 22.46 -39.22
N LYS A 68 17.04 23.41 -39.62
CA LYS A 68 17.12 24.73 -38.97
C LYS A 68 15.80 25.48 -39.08
N GLU A 69 15.15 25.48 -40.24
CA GLU A 69 13.87 26.18 -40.43
C GLU A 69 12.77 25.61 -39.52
N ALA A 70 12.57 24.29 -39.56
CA ALA A 70 11.57 23.61 -38.73
C ALA A 70 11.82 23.79 -37.22
N LEU A 71 13.07 23.62 -36.77
CA LEU A 71 13.41 23.81 -35.35
C LEU A 71 13.33 25.28 -34.91
N SER A 72 13.53 26.24 -35.82
CA SER A 72 13.38 27.66 -35.51
C SER A 72 11.92 28.04 -35.28
N GLU A 73 11.00 27.45 -36.04
CA GLU A 73 9.57 27.59 -35.82
C GLU A 73 9.14 26.98 -34.48
N GLU A 74 9.61 25.75 -34.18
CA GLU A 74 9.38 25.08 -32.90
C GLU A 74 9.91 25.92 -31.72
N LEU A 75 11.13 26.45 -31.84
CA LEU A 75 11.74 27.33 -30.83
C LEU A 75 10.88 28.59 -30.57
N ASN A 76 10.33 29.19 -31.62
CA ASN A 76 9.45 30.35 -31.49
C ASN A 76 8.14 29.98 -30.80
N SER A 77 7.57 28.81 -31.09
CA SER A 77 6.39 28.27 -30.41
C SER A 77 6.65 28.08 -28.92
N VAL A 78 7.74 27.40 -28.55
CA VAL A 78 8.15 27.17 -27.15
C VAL A 78 8.35 28.50 -26.42
N LYS A 79 9.00 29.48 -27.03
CA LYS A 79 9.21 30.82 -26.45
C LYS A 79 7.91 31.58 -26.19
N LYS A 80 6.86 31.40 -27.01
CA LYS A 80 5.56 32.07 -26.84
C LYS A 80 4.66 31.38 -25.83
N ARG A 81 4.88 30.10 -25.53
CA ARG A 81 4.08 29.34 -24.56
C ARG A 81 4.12 30.00 -23.18
N ALA A 82 2.94 30.39 -22.69
CA ALA A 82 2.77 30.97 -21.36
C ALA A 82 2.57 29.87 -20.32
N PRO A 83 2.98 30.09 -19.04
CA PRO A 83 2.68 29.14 -17.99
C PRO A 83 1.19 29.08 -17.67
N GLU A 84 0.64 27.87 -17.58
CA GLU A 84 -0.78 27.64 -17.28
C GLU A 84 -0.97 26.35 -16.50
N ILE A 85 -2.07 26.24 -15.75
CA ILE A 85 -2.45 24.98 -15.12
C ILE A 85 -2.89 24.01 -16.21
N LYS A 86 -2.31 22.82 -16.23
CA LYS A 86 -2.65 21.76 -17.18
C LYS A 86 -3.42 20.68 -16.45
N GLN A 87 -4.44 20.14 -17.11
CA GLN A 87 -5.35 19.18 -16.50
C GLN A 87 -5.65 18.03 -17.45
N ILE A 88 -5.46 16.81 -16.96
CA ILE A 88 -5.91 15.57 -17.59
C ILE A 88 -7.28 15.23 -17.01
N LEU A 89 -8.23 14.90 -17.90
CA LEU A 89 -9.59 14.51 -17.56
C LEU A 89 -9.80 13.05 -17.97
N ALA A 90 -9.45 12.11 -17.10
CA ALA A 90 -9.72 10.69 -17.30
C ALA A 90 -11.08 10.34 -16.68
N GLY A 91 -12.15 10.83 -17.35
CA GLY A 91 -13.53 10.74 -16.87
C GLY A 91 -14.00 9.31 -16.60
N ASP A 92 -13.64 8.37 -17.47
CA ASP A 92 -13.97 6.94 -17.35
C ASP A 92 -13.40 6.29 -16.07
N LEU A 93 -12.32 6.86 -15.52
CA LEU A 93 -11.68 6.41 -14.29
C LEU A 93 -11.93 7.36 -13.11
N HIS A 94 -12.83 8.33 -13.29
CA HIS A 94 -13.12 9.39 -12.31
C HIS A 94 -11.85 10.11 -11.81
N ARG A 95 -10.87 10.33 -12.69
CA ARG A 95 -9.62 11.02 -12.34
C ARG A 95 -9.52 12.40 -12.98
N VAL A 96 -9.04 13.34 -12.17
CA VAL A 96 -8.71 14.70 -12.61
C VAL A 96 -7.33 15.05 -12.07
N ASP A 97 -6.35 15.13 -12.97
CA ASP A 97 -4.95 15.28 -12.60
C ASP A 97 -4.33 16.55 -13.17
N ARG A 98 -3.59 17.25 -12.34
CA ARG A 98 -2.81 18.44 -12.69
C ARG A 98 -1.32 18.21 -12.58
N CYS A 99 -0.88 16.97 -12.40
CA CYS A 99 0.52 16.59 -12.24
C CYS A 99 1.39 17.12 -13.40
N ILE A 100 0.90 17.03 -14.64
CA ILE A 100 1.61 17.54 -15.82
C ILE A 100 1.83 19.06 -15.79
N THR A 101 1.16 19.82 -14.91
CA THR A 101 1.48 21.24 -14.65
C THR A 101 2.93 21.41 -14.23
N CYS A 102 3.47 20.53 -13.39
CA CYS A 102 4.88 20.53 -13.01
C CYS A 102 5.72 19.53 -13.84
N HIS A 103 5.15 18.36 -14.13
CA HIS A 103 5.80 17.28 -14.91
C HIS A 103 5.61 17.49 -16.42
N GLN A 104 6.06 18.63 -16.93
CA GLN A 104 5.87 19.03 -18.34
C GLN A 104 6.48 18.04 -19.35
N GLY A 105 7.47 17.23 -18.94
CA GLY A 105 8.00 16.17 -19.79
C GLY A 105 6.97 15.10 -20.17
N MET A 106 5.92 14.95 -19.35
CA MET A 106 4.81 14.01 -19.54
C MET A 106 3.54 14.68 -20.12
N ASP A 107 3.62 15.94 -20.53
CA ASP A 107 2.53 16.61 -21.25
C ASP A 107 2.70 16.42 -22.76
N SER A 108 1.74 15.78 -23.42
CA SER A 108 1.78 15.55 -24.88
C SER A 108 1.72 16.82 -25.71
N LEU A 109 1.24 17.95 -25.18
CA LEU A 109 1.30 19.23 -25.87
C LEU A 109 2.70 19.88 -25.78
N ALA A 110 3.37 19.69 -24.64
CA ALA A 110 4.72 20.22 -24.44
C ALA A 110 5.81 19.31 -25.01
N ASN A 111 5.58 18.00 -24.99
CA ASN A 111 6.47 16.95 -25.43
C ASN A 111 5.66 15.82 -26.13
N PRO A 112 5.34 15.97 -27.43
CA PRO A 112 4.47 15.00 -28.14
C PRO A 112 4.97 13.56 -28.15
N ALA A 113 6.30 13.35 -28.10
CA ALA A 113 6.87 12.02 -28.04
C ALA A 113 6.81 11.39 -26.64
N LEU A 114 6.50 12.20 -25.60
CA LEU A 114 6.58 11.82 -24.18
C LEU A 114 7.95 11.22 -23.80
N ILE A 115 8.99 11.60 -24.55
CA ILE A 115 10.36 11.14 -24.38
C ILE A 115 11.30 12.35 -24.49
N ASN A 116 12.25 12.49 -23.58
CA ASN A 116 13.32 13.49 -23.64
C ASN A 116 14.58 12.99 -22.90
N ASP A 117 15.70 13.67 -23.11
CA ASP A 117 17.01 13.32 -22.52
C ASP A 117 17.29 14.07 -21.21
N PHE A 118 16.32 14.77 -20.64
CA PHE A 118 16.52 15.44 -19.35
C PHE A 118 16.64 14.40 -18.24
N ALA A 119 17.71 14.51 -17.43
CA ALA A 119 17.93 13.60 -16.31
C ALA A 119 17.19 14.03 -15.04
N ASP A 120 16.94 15.33 -14.87
CA ASP A 120 16.43 15.89 -13.62
C ASP A 120 14.90 15.71 -13.49
N HIS A 121 14.45 15.17 -12.37
CA HIS A 121 13.04 15.24 -11.98
C HIS A 121 12.63 16.68 -11.61
N PRO A 122 11.42 17.18 -11.97
CA PRO A 122 10.30 16.49 -12.64
C PRO A 122 10.29 16.62 -14.18
N PHE A 123 11.40 17.04 -14.80
CA PHE A 123 11.48 17.34 -16.23
C PHE A 123 11.74 16.12 -17.11
N ALA A 124 12.40 15.11 -16.52
CA ALA A 124 12.73 13.86 -17.17
C ALA A 124 11.50 13.13 -17.72
N ALA A 125 11.59 12.69 -18.98
CA ALA A 125 10.64 11.76 -19.59
C ALA A 125 11.42 10.64 -20.29
N PRO A 126 11.93 9.64 -19.55
CA PRO A 126 12.66 8.55 -20.15
C PRO A 126 11.71 7.63 -20.94
N LYS A 127 12.22 7.02 -22.01
CA LYS A 127 11.49 5.98 -22.74
C LYS A 127 11.11 4.83 -21.80
N ASN A 128 9.82 4.58 -21.68
CA ASN A 128 9.28 3.59 -20.75
C ASN A 128 8.15 2.79 -21.42
N ALA A 129 8.26 1.47 -21.41
CA ALA A 129 7.27 0.57 -22.02
C ALA A 129 5.90 0.62 -21.32
N ILE A 130 5.88 0.85 -20.00
CA ILE A 130 4.65 1.00 -19.23
C ILE A 130 3.92 2.27 -19.66
N HIS A 131 4.62 3.41 -19.73
CA HIS A 131 4.02 4.67 -20.22
C HIS A 131 3.55 4.56 -21.67
N ALA A 132 4.32 3.90 -22.54
CA ALA A 132 3.94 3.68 -23.93
C ALA A 132 2.65 2.83 -24.06
N ALA A 133 2.40 1.90 -23.14
CA ALA A 133 1.19 1.08 -23.11
C ALA A 133 0.00 1.76 -22.38
N HIS A 134 0.25 2.82 -21.61
CA HIS A 134 -0.74 3.50 -20.76
C HIS A 134 -0.70 5.03 -20.99
N PRO A 135 -1.31 5.53 -22.07
CA PRO A 135 -1.32 6.98 -22.36
C PRO A 135 -2.02 7.77 -21.26
N PHE A 136 -1.35 8.79 -20.71
CA PHE A 136 -1.83 9.50 -19.53
C PHE A 136 -3.14 10.24 -19.78
N GLU A 137 -3.43 10.66 -21.00
CA GLU A 137 -4.70 11.29 -21.38
C GLU A 137 -5.91 10.38 -21.13
N LYS A 138 -5.69 9.07 -21.20
CA LYS A 138 -6.73 8.05 -20.99
C LYS A 138 -6.79 7.57 -19.53
N TYR A 139 -5.65 7.49 -18.85
CA TYR A 139 -5.54 6.85 -17.54
C TYR A 139 -5.43 7.84 -16.38
N GLY A 140 -4.90 9.03 -16.61
CA GLY A 140 -4.41 9.91 -15.55
C GLY A 140 -3.10 9.40 -14.93
N CYS A 141 -2.52 10.23 -14.07
CA CYS A 141 -1.35 9.91 -13.24
C CYS A 141 -1.77 9.21 -11.93
N THR A 142 -2.83 9.69 -11.28
CA THR A 142 -3.21 9.24 -9.93
C THR A 142 -3.82 7.84 -9.91
N VAL A 143 -4.26 7.28 -11.05
CA VAL A 143 -4.70 5.88 -11.09
C VAL A 143 -3.56 4.92 -10.73
N CYS A 144 -2.33 5.24 -11.16
CA CYS A 144 -1.14 4.45 -10.89
C CYS A 144 -0.41 4.93 -9.63
N HIS A 145 -0.25 6.25 -9.53
CA HIS A 145 0.56 6.86 -8.48
C HIS A 145 -0.19 7.15 -7.19
N ASP A 146 -1.52 7.07 -7.15
CA ASP A 146 -2.34 7.68 -6.08
C ASP A 146 -1.93 9.17 -5.88
N GLY A 147 -2.19 9.75 -4.71
CA GLY A 147 -1.95 11.16 -4.43
C GLY A 147 -3.15 12.05 -4.75
N GLN A 148 -2.96 13.36 -4.65
CA GLN A 148 -4.01 14.36 -4.88
C GLN A 148 -3.89 14.96 -6.29
N GLY A 149 -4.71 14.48 -7.22
CA GLY A 149 -4.65 14.89 -8.63
C GLY A 149 -4.87 16.39 -8.85
N LEU A 150 -5.71 17.04 -8.05
CA LEU A 150 -6.03 18.47 -8.20
C LEU A 150 -4.98 19.44 -7.63
N ALA A 151 -3.99 18.91 -6.91
CA ALA A 151 -2.97 19.74 -6.28
C ALA A 151 -2.08 20.46 -7.31
N THR A 152 -1.60 21.63 -6.92
CA THR A 152 -0.66 22.43 -7.70
C THR A 152 0.59 22.83 -6.90
N THR A 153 0.82 22.14 -5.78
CA THR A 153 1.95 22.31 -4.87
C THR A 153 2.59 20.94 -4.64
N PHE A 154 3.86 20.92 -4.24
CA PHE A 154 4.58 19.68 -4.01
C PHE A 154 3.95 18.86 -2.86
N ASN A 155 3.69 19.49 -1.73
CA ASN A 155 3.15 18.81 -0.56
C ASN A 155 1.69 18.40 -0.75
N ASP A 156 0.83 19.27 -1.30
CA ASP A 156 -0.62 18.94 -1.40
C ASP A 156 -0.87 17.82 -2.42
N ALA A 157 0.05 17.58 -3.36
CA ALA A 157 0.01 16.43 -4.27
C ALA A 157 0.26 15.10 -3.55
N ALA A 158 0.61 15.14 -2.26
CA ALA A 158 0.89 14.02 -1.39
C ALA A 158 2.10 13.18 -1.84
N HIS A 159 3.14 13.81 -2.39
CA HIS A 159 4.39 13.12 -2.73
C HIS A 159 4.93 12.37 -1.51
N MET A 160 5.40 11.14 -1.72
CA MET A 160 6.05 10.35 -0.68
C MET A 160 7.50 10.08 -1.05
N PRO A 161 8.45 10.15 -0.09
CA PRO A 161 9.85 9.87 -0.35
C PRO A 161 10.08 8.37 -0.48
N THR A 162 11.07 7.98 -1.27
CA THR A 162 11.50 6.58 -1.45
C THR A 162 12.61 6.16 -0.48
N SER A 163 13.21 7.10 0.27
CA SER A 163 14.28 6.79 1.21
C SER A 163 14.33 7.77 2.39
N PRO A 164 14.95 7.39 3.53
CA PRO A 164 15.18 8.29 4.66
C PRO A 164 15.97 9.56 4.30
N GLU A 165 16.94 9.44 3.39
CA GLU A 165 17.77 10.56 2.92
C GLU A 165 16.92 11.54 2.10
N GLN A 166 16.10 11.02 1.18
CA GLN A 166 15.19 11.84 0.39
C GLN A 166 14.16 12.52 1.29
N LYS A 167 13.64 11.80 2.28
CA LYS A 167 12.73 12.37 3.29
C LYS A 167 13.37 13.55 4.02
N ALA A 168 14.61 13.41 4.48
CA ALA A 168 15.33 14.47 5.17
C ALA A 168 15.60 15.68 4.25
N ASP A 169 15.96 15.43 3.00
CA ASP A 169 16.16 16.47 1.98
C ASP A 169 14.86 17.23 1.67
N TRP A 170 13.76 16.51 1.49
CA TRP A 170 12.44 17.09 1.22
C TRP A 170 11.91 17.89 2.41
N LYS A 171 12.16 17.42 3.64
CA LYS A 171 11.82 18.17 4.85
C LYS A 171 12.57 19.51 4.91
N LYS A 172 13.81 19.56 4.44
CA LYS A 172 14.60 20.79 4.38
C LYS A 172 14.20 21.72 3.22
N LYS A 173 13.94 21.17 2.03
CA LYS A 173 13.70 21.95 0.81
C LYS A 173 12.25 22.37 0.61
N HIS A 174 11.31 21.53 1.05
CA HIS A 174 9.89 21.67 0.76
C HIS A 174 9.02 21.70 2.03
N ASP A 175 9.64 21.70 3.23
CA ASP A 175 8.91 21.53 4.50
C ASP A 175 7.97 20.32 4.45
N TRP A 176 8.48 19.22 3.88
CA TRP A 176 7.68 18.06 3.57
C TRP A 176 7.12 17.38 4.82
N GLU A 177 5.81 17.14 4.81
CA GLU A 177 5.08 16.30 5.75
C GLU A 177 4.02 15.48 5.00
N VAL A 178 3.64 14.33 5.56
CA VAL A 178 2.48 13.58 5.07
C VAL A 178 1.22 14.40 5.37
N ILE A 179 0.35 14.54 4.38
CA ILE A 179 -0.91 15.28 4.53
C ILE A 179 -1.81 14.56 5.54
N GLU A 180 -2.24 15.29 6.56
CA GLU A 180 -3.17 14.78 7.56
C GLU A 180 -4.53 14.47 6.91
N TYR A 181 -5.10 13.29 7.21
CA TYR A 181 -6.38 12.82 6.69
C TYR A 181 -6.45 12.53 5.18
N TRP A 182 -5.34 12.61 4.44
CA TRP A 182 -5.30 12.16 3.06
C TRP A 182 -5.07 10.65 3.01
N GLU A 183 -6.11 9.89 2.63
CA GLU A 183 -6.09 8.42 2.68
C GLU A 183 -5.26 7.77 1.57
N GLU A 184 -4.95 8.52 0.50
CA GLU A 184 -4.25 8.01 -0.67
C GLU A 184 -2.96 8.80 -0.95
N PRO A 185 -1.94 8.78 -0.05
CA PRO A 185 -0.64 9.36 -0.35
C PRO A 185 -0.08 8.78 -1.65
N MET A 186 0.72 9.57 -2.35
CA MET A 186 1.31 9.15 -3.62
C MET A 186 2.23 7.95 -3.37
N LYS A 187 1.99 6.85 -4.08
CA LYS A 187 2.86 5.68 -4.09
C LYS A 187 4.23 6.04 -4.63
N ALA A 188 5.26 5.64 -3.90
CA ALA A 188 6.64 5.89 -4.24
C ALA A 188 7.40 4.57 -4.47
N GLY A 189 8.40 4.59 -5.35
CA GLY A 189 9.28 3.45 -5.59
C GLY A 189 8.51 2.19 -6.00
N PRO A 190 8.80 1.02 -5.42
CA PRO A 190 8.14 -0.23 -5.79
C PRO A 190 6.63 -0.28 -5.49
N MET A 191 6.11 0.59 -4.63
CA MET A 191 4.68 0.60 -4.29
C MET A 191 3.80 0.96 -5.49
N ILE A 192 4.31 1.72 -6.46
CA ILE A 192 3.57 2.10 -7.68
C ILE A 192 3.03 0.85 -8.40
N TYR A 193 3.79 -0.25 -8.39
CA TYR A 193 3.42 -1.50 -9.06
C TYR A 193 2.24 -2.22 -8.39
N ALA A 194 1.90 -1.88 -7.14
CA ALA A 194 0.69 -2.40 -6.49
C ALA A 194 -0.58 -1.95 -7.24
N SER A 195 -0.57 -0.77 -7.87
CA SER A 195 -1.71 -0.24 -8.61
C SER A 195 -1.99 -0.98 -9.92
N CYS A 196 -1.04 -1.75 -10.45
CA CYS A 196 -1.26 -2.52 -11.67
C CYS A 196 -2.44 -3.48 -11.54
N SER A 197 -2.67 -4.04 -10.35
CA SER A 197 -3.76 -4.96 -10.07
C SER A 197 -5.16 -4.34 -10.15
N LYS A 198 -5.28 -3.01 -10.17
CA LYS A 198 -6.56 -2.31 -10.38
C LYS A 198 -7.18 -2.66 -11.74
N CYS A 199 -6.33 -2.92 -12.74
CA CYS A 199 -6.74 -3.30 -14.09
C CYS A 199 -6.29 -4.72 -14.46
N HIS A 200 -5.12 -5.15 -14.00
CA HIS A 200 -4.54 -6.46 -14.33
C HIS A 200 -4.88 -7.52 -13.27
N GLU A 201 -5.87 -8.35 -13.56
CA GLU A 201 -6.36 -9.36 -12.63
C GLU A 201 -5.33 -10.49 -12.40
N ALA A 202 -5.36 -11.09 -11.21
CA ALA A 202 -4.53 -12.23 -10.78
C ALA A 202 -3.00 -12.07 -10.91
N HIS A 203 -2.49 -10.83 -10.95
CA HIS A 203 -1.05 -10.51 -10.97
C HIS A 203 -0.30 -11.16 -12.17
N PRO A 204 -0.66 -10.80 -13.43
CA PRO A 204 -0.13 -11.45 -14.61
C PRO A 204 1.36 -11.16 -14.81
N ASN A 205 2.00 -11.90 -15.71
CA ASN A 205 3.41 -11.71 -16.02
C ASN A 205 3.66 -10.53 -16.96
N VAL A 206 3.56 -9.30 -16.43
CA VAL A 206 3.84 -8.05 -17.15
C VAL A 206 5.01 -7.29 -16.52
N PRO A 207 5.70 -6.41 -17.28
CA PRO A 207 6.77 -5.57 -16.74
C PRO A 207 6.33 -4.78 -15.49
N GLY A 208 7.19 -4.68 -14.48
CA GLY A 208 6.90 -3.99 -13.21
C GLY A 208 6.33 -4.87 -12.10
N MET A 209 5.69 -6.00 -12.42
CA MET A 209 5.01 -6.85 -11.41
C MET A 209 5.93 -7.72 -10.55
N LYS A 210 7.25 -7.65 -10.73
CA LYS A 210 8.21 -8.54 -10.04
C LYS A 210 8.09 -8.47 -8.52
N ILE A 211 8.03 -7.26 -7.95
CA ILE A 211 7.92 -7.05 -6.50
C ILE A 211 6.61 -7.62 -5.92
N VAL A 212 5.50 -7.41 -6.62
CA VAL A 212 4.18 -7.90 -6.19
C VAL A 212 4.13 -9.43 -6.25
N LYS A 213 4.71 -10.04 -7.29
CA LYS A 213 4.83 -11.49 -7.41
C LYS A 213 5.73 -12.10 -6.33
N GLU A 214 6.85 -11.46 -6.02
CA GLU A 214 7.73 -11.83 -4.93
C GLU A 214 6.97 -11.83 -3.60
N GLY A 215 6.21 -10.76 -3.32
CA GLY A 215 5.37 -10.67 -2.13
C GLY A 215 4.27 -11.74 -2.08
N LYS A 216 3.60 -12.00 -3.21
CA LYS A 216 2.62 -13.08 -3.35
C LYS A 216 3.25 -14.44 -3.03
N GLN A 217 4.44 -14.71 -3.56
CA GLN A 217 5.16 -15.95 -3.30
C GLN A 217 5.51 -16.11 -1.82
N ILE A 218 6.07 -15.06 -1.19
CA ILE A 218 6.39 -15.04 0.24
C ILE A 218 5.12 -15.28 1.08
N PHE A 219 4.01 -14.65 0.72
CA PHE A 219 2.73 -14.81 1.39
C PHE A 219 2.24 -16.27 1.38
N PHE A 220 2.34 -16.95 0.24
CA PHE A 220 1.96 -18.37 0.13
C PHE A 220 2.97 -19.31 0.79
N ASP A 221 4.27 -19.08 0.62
CA ASP A 221 5.33 -19.93 1.19
C ASP A 221 5.33 -19.91 2.72
N ASN A 222 4.95 -18.79 3.33
CA ASN A 222 4.81 -18.64 4.78
C ASN A 222 3.40 -19.02 5.28
N GLY A 223 2.52 -19.48 4.39
CA GLY A 223 1.18 -19.96 4.72
C GLY A 223 0.23 -18.90 5.24
N CYS A 224 0.44 -17.60 4.95
CA CYS A 224 -0.43 -16.53 5.43
C CYS A 224 -1.91 -16.76 5.07
N ILE A 225 -2.16 -17.41 3.92
CA ILE A 225 -3.49 -17.86 3.45
C ILE A 225 -4.20 -18.84 4.41
N GLY A 226 -3.46 -19.50 5.31
CA GLY A 226 -4.03 -20.41 6.31
C GLY A 226 -4.78 -19.70 7.43
N CYS A 227 -4.39 -18.46 7.74
CA CYS A 227 -5.11 -17.61 8.69
C CYS A 227 -5.98 -16.58 7.99
N HIS A 228 -5.47 -15.96 6.93
CA HIS A 228 -6.13 -14.87 6.22
C HIS A 228 -6.82 -15.34 4.94
N GLN A 229 -7.94 -14.69 4.62
CA GLN A 229 -8.53 -14.82 3.30
C GLN A 229 -7.99 -13.76 2.33
N VAL A 230 -8.12 -14.03 1.04
CA VAL A 230 -7.95 -13.08 -0.05
C VAL A 230 -9.11 -13.29 -1.01
N ASN A 231 -10.06 -12.36 -1.05
CA ASN A 231 -11.28 -12.46 -1.86
C ASN A 231 -12.08 -13.76 -1.60
N GLY A 232 -12.20 -14.15 -0.33
CA GLY A 232 -12.92 -15.34 0.13
C GLY A 232 -12.09 -16.62 0.15
N ASP A 233 -10.97 -16.68 -0.57
CA ASP A 233 -10.07 -17.83 -0.59
C ASP A 233 -9.10 -17.78 0.59
N GLY A 234 -8.95 -18.88 1.33
CA GLY A 234 -8.04 -18.97 2.50
C GLY A 234 -8.74 -19.39 3.79
N GLY A 235 -8.09 -19.18 4.93
CA GLY A 235 -8.55 -19.65 6.25
C GLY A 235 -9.50 -18.69 6.96
N PRO A 236 -10.39 -19.19 7.84
CA PRO A 236 -11.40 -18.37 8.53
C PRO A 236 -10.90 -17.77 9.85
N ILE A 237 -9.59 -17.88 10.16
CA ILE A 237 -9.05 -17.51 11.48
C ILE A 237 -8.97 -15.98 11.61
N SER A 238 -8.63 -15.29 10.53
CA SER A 238 -8.41 -13.86 10.49
C SER A 238 -9.18 -13.22 9.32
N VAL A 239 -9.10 -11.90 9.24
CA VAL A 239 -9.82 -11.10 8.24
C VAL A 239 -9.37 -11.42 6.82
N ASP A 240 -10.27 -11.18 5.87
CA ASP A 240 -9.92 -11.12 4.46
C ASP A 240 -9.10 -9.86 4.15
N LEU A 241 -7.88 -10.06 3.68
CA LEU A 241 -6.92 -8.99 3.47
C LEU A 241 -7.31 -8.06 2.32
N ALA A 242 -8.03 -8.56 1.31
CA ALA A 242 -8.41 -7.74 0.16
C ALA A 242 -9.56 -6.77 0.51
N VAL A 243 -10.53 -7.22 1.30
CA VAL A 243 -11.73 -6.42 1.61
C VAL A 243 -11.71 -5.72 2.97
N GLU A 244 -10.87 -6.15 3.92
CA GLU A 244 -10.76 -5.49 5.24
C GLU A 244 -9.44 -4.76 5.46
N THR A 245 -8.32 -5.25 4.89
CA THR A 245 -6.99 -4.66 5.14
C THR A 245 -6.57 -3.69 4.04
N ALA A 246 -6.58 -4.11 2.79
CA ALA A 246 -6.07 -3.34 1.66
C ALA A 246 -6.88 -2.06 1.36
N ILE A 247 -8.11 -1.99 1.88
CA ILE A 247 -9.02 -0.84 1.74
C ILE A 247 -9.38 -0.19 3.08
N LYS A 248 -8.66 -0.52 4.16
CA LYS A 248 -8.98 -0.03 5.50
C LYS A 248 -8.84 1.50 5.57
N PRO A 249 -9.90 2.24 5.91
CA PRO A 249 -9.80 3.68 6.13
C PRO A 249 -8.83 3.97 7.26
N VAL A 250 -7.98 5.00 7.09
CA VAL A 250 -6.96 5.38 8.08
C VAL A 250 -7.61 5.72 9.43
N THR A 251 -8.85 6.23 9.40
CA THR A 251 -9.67 6.55 10.57
C THR A 251 -10.09 5.33 11.41
N ARG A 252 -10.03 4.11 10.85
CA ARG A 252 -10.33 2.84 11.55
C ARG A 252 -9.08 2.14 12.09
N ILE A 253 -7.92 2.80 12.01
CA ILE A 253 -6.64 2.23 12.46
C ILE A 253 -6.19 2.94 13.74
N ASP A 254 -5.91 2.15 14.77
CA ASP A 254 -5.21 2.66 15.95
C ASP A 254 -3.69 2.64 15.70
N PHE A 255 -3.13 3.83 15.50
CA PHE A 255 -1.68 4.04 15.39
C PHE A 255 -1.01 4.30 16.74
N GLY A 256 -1.77 4.38 17.84
CA GLY A 256 -1.28 4.67 19.18
C GLY A 256 -0.12 3.77 19.59
N PRO A 257 -0.26 2.44 19.55
CA PRO A 257 0.81 1.51 19.92
C PRO A 257 2.09 1.72 19.11
N ALA A 258 1.96 1.88 17.78
CA ALA A 258 3.10 2.10 16.89
C ALA A 258 3.83 3.44 17.15
N VAL A 259 3.07 4.50 17.43
CA VAL A 259 3.62 5.82 17.76
C VAL A 259 4.31 5.80 19.14
N MET A 260 3.69 5.18 20.14
CA MET A 260 4.24 5.06 21.49
C MET A 260 5.52 4.22 21.52
N ALA A 261 5.61 3.19 20.67
CA ALA A 261 6.81 2.39 20.48
C ALA A 261 7.91 3.10 19.66
N GLY A 262 7.65 4.31 19.14
CA GLY A 262 8.63 5.06 18.34
C GLY A 262 8.88 4.49 16.94
N LEU A 263 7.99 3.61 16.44
CA LEU A 263 8.13 2.98 15.13
C LEU A 263 7.77 3.93 13.98
N ILE A 264 6.84 4.84 14.24
CA ILE A 264 6.40 5.91 13.33
C ILE A 264 6.07 7.17 14.12
N THR A 265 6.09 8.32 13.46
CA THR A 265 5.61 9.59 14.05
C THR A 265 4.09 9.76 13.87
N LYS A 266 3.49 10.72 14.60
CA LYS A 266 2.06 11.07 14.42
C LYS A 266 1.70 11.51 13.00
N ARG A 267 2.68 12.00 12.24
CA ARG A 267 2.51 12.42 10.85
C ARG A 267 2.57 11.24 9.87
N GLU A 268 3.15 10.10 10.23
CA GLU A 268 3.37 8.98 9.30
C GLU A 268 2.24 7.94 9.29
N ARG A 269 1.02 8.38 9.60
CA ARG A 269 -0.17 7.52 9.76
C ARG A 269 -0.80 7.22 8.39
N THR A 270 -0.17 6.31 7.66
CA THR A 270 -0.67 5.83 6.36
C THR A 270 -1.03 4.35 6.45
N LEU A 271 -1.96 3.91 5.60
CA LEU A 271 -2.30 2.49 5.48
C LEU A 271 -1.08 1.65 5.11
N GLU A 272 -0.25 2.14 4.18
CA GLU A 272 0.98 1.49 3.76
C GLU A 272 1.95 1.26 4.95
N ASN A 273 2.18 2.29 5.77
CA ASN A 273 3.03 2.15 6.95
C ASN A 273 2.45 1.17 7.97
N TRP A 274 1.13 1.21 8.18
CA TRP A 274 0.48 0.27 9.09
C TRP A 274 0.65 -1.19 8.64
N ILE A 275 0.46 -1.47 7.35
CA ILE A 275 0.68 -2.78 6.75
C ILE A 275 2.14 -3.18 6.87
N ARG A 276 3.08 -2.29 6.48
CA ARG A 276 4.53 -2.54 6.55
C ARG A 276 4.98 -2.96 7.95
N LEU A 277 4.47 -2.29 8.98
CA LEU A 277 4.82 -2.58 10.37
C LEU A 277 4.40 -3.99 10.82
N HIS A 278 3.34 -4.58 10.27
CA HIS A 278 2.95 -5.97 10.58
C HIS A 278 3.99 -6.99 10.09
N PHE A 279 4.80 -6.62 9.10
CA PHE A 279 5.85 -7.49 8.56
C PHE A 279 7.23 -7.18 9.15
N SER A 280 7.51 -5.91 9.47
CA SER A 280 8.83 -5.48 9.94
C SER A 280 9.01 -5.52 11.46
N THR A 281 7.94 -5.58 12.25
CA THR A 281 8.01 -5.65 13.71
C THR A 281 7.16 -6.79 14.27
N ASN A 282 7.30 -7.08 15.56
CA ASN A 282 6.44 -8.04 16.23
C ASN A 282 4.99 -7.51 16.22
N PRO A 283 4.03 -8.23 15.59
CA PRO A 283 2.65 -7.75 15.46
C PRO A 283 1.94 -7.46 16.79
N THR A 284 2.39 -8.05 17.90
CA THR A 284 1.84 -7.76 19.24
C THR A 284 2.19 -6.35 19.73
N VAL A 285 3.22 -5.71 19.18
CA VAL A 285 3.52 -4.30 19.47
C VAL A 285 2.51 -3.38 18.79
N ILE A 286 2.04 -3.75 17.59
CA ILE A 286 1.09 -2.96 16.82
C ILE A 286 -0.34 -3.21 17.28
N VAL A 287 -0.66 -4.46 17.62
CA VAL A 287 -1.97 -4.88 18.13
C VAL A 287 -1.74 -5.64 19.45
N PRO A 288 -1.51 -4.92 20.57
CA PRO A 288 -1.26 -5.52 21.87
C PRO A 288 -2.49 -6.15 22.53
N GLY A 289 -3.68 -5.87 22.01
CA GLY A 289 -4.93 -6.29 22.63
C GLY A 289 -5.13 -5.62 24.00
N ASP A 290 -5.83 -6.31 24.89
CA ASP A 290 -6.02 -5.93 26.29
C ASP A 290 -6.14 -7.19 27.14
N PRO A 291 -5.04 -7.94 27.35
CA PRO A 291 -5.11 -9.29 27.90
C PRO A 291 -5.60 -9.34 29.35
N GLN A 292 -5.59 -8.21 30.05
CA GLN A 292 -6.10 -8.06 31.41
C GLN A 292 -7.52 -7.47 31.46
N GLY A 293 -8.08 -7.05 30.31
CA GLY A 293 -9.42 -6.48 30.23
C GLY A 293 -9.56 -5.09 30.88
N HIS A 294 -8.48 -4.32 31.01
CA HIS A 294 -8.50 -2.99 31.62
C HIS A 294 -9.34 -1.96 30.86
N LEU A 295 -9.54 -2.17 29.55
CA LEU A 295 -10.32 -1.32 28.66
C LEU A 295 -11.78 -1.81 28.51
N SER A 296 -12.19 -2.80 29.30
CA SER A 296 -13.55 -3.34 29.25
C SER A 296 -14.57 -2.30 29.69
N ALA A 297 -15.71 -2.26 28.99
CA ALA A 297 -16.81 -1.35 29.32
C ALA A 297 -17.40 -1.61 30.72
N ASP A 298 -17.35 -2.85 31.20
CA ASP A 298 -17.73 -3.24 32.56
C ASP A 298 -16.50 -3.65 33.38
N PRO A 299 -15.99 -2.79 34.29
CA PRO A 299 -14.86 -3.11 35.15
C PRO A 299 -15.10 -4.27 36.12
N LYS A 300 -16.35 -4.64 36.40
CA LYS A 300 -16.69 -5.76 37.27
C LYS A 300 -16.68 -7.09 36.53
N ASN A 301 -16.83 -7.06 35.21
CA ASN A 301 -16.80 -8.22 34.32
C ASN A 301 -15.85 -7.95 33.14
N PRO A 302 -14.53 -7.88 33.40
CA PRO A 302 -13.54 -7.61 32.37
C PRO A 302 -13.61 -8.66 31.26
N GLN A 303 -13.55 -8.18 30.02
CA GLN A 303 -13.50 -8.96 28.79
C GLN A 303 -12.09 -8.86 28.21
N PRO A 304 -11.16 -9.73 28.64
CA PRO A 304 -9.79 -9.68 28.16
C PRO A 304 -9.73 -9.97 26.65
N VAL A 305 -8.91 -9.20 25.95
CA VAL A 305 -8.69 -9.33 24.50
C VAL A 305 -7.26 -9.81 24.28
N PRO A 306 -7.04 -10.95 23.58
CA PRO A 306 -5.69 -11.44 23.35
C PRO A 306 -4.91 -10.48 22.45
N PRO A 307 -3.56 -10.46 22.56
CA PRO A 307 -2.72 -9.76 21.58
C PRO A 307 -2.85 -10.41 20.20
N SER A 308 -2.28 -9.76 19.17
CA SER A 308 -2.20 -10.34 17.82
C SER A 308 -1.69 -11.78 17.83
N ALA A 309 -2.40 -12.65 17.12
CA ALA A 309 -1.99 -14.03 16.91
C ALA A 309 -1.06 -14.20 15.68
N MET A 310 -0.83 -13.14 14.91
CA MET A 310 0.10 -13.16 13.79
C MET A 310 1.53 -13.32 14.34
N PRO A 311 2.27 -14.38 13.96
CA PRO A 311 3.62 -14.59 14.45
C PRO A 311 4.58 -13.56 13.84
N TYR A 312 5.69 -13.33 14.53
CA TYR A 312 6.79 -12.56 13.97
C TYR A 312 7.66 -13.45 13.07
N PHE A 313 7.68 -13.15 11.77
CA PHE A 313 8.40 -13.95 10.78
C PHE A 313 9.86 -13.52 10.59
N GLY A 314 10.27 -12.33 11.07
CA GLY A 314 11.65 -11.84 10.93
C GLY A 314 12.07 -11.51 9.50
N PHE A 315 11.12 -11.07 8.66
CA PHE A 315 11.38 -10.68 7.28
C PHE A 315 12.41 -9.55 7.19
N ASN A 316 13.27 -9.61 6.17
CA ASN A 316 14.17 -8.50 5.87
C ASN A 316 13.42 -7.34 5.18
N ASP A 317 14.11 -6.22 4.95
CA ASP A 317 13.50 -5.02 4.35
C ASP A 317 12.90 -5.28 2.96
N ARG A 318 13.56 -6.12 2.15
CA ARG A 318 13.11 -6.45 0.80
C ARG A 318 11.86 -7.32 0.84
N GLU A 319 11.83 -8.34 1.69
CA GLU A 319 10.67 -9.21 1.88
C GLU A 319 9.48 -8.43 2.44
N THR A 320 9.72 -7.53 3.40
CA THR A 320 8.73 -6.61 3.96
C THR A 320 8.16 -5.70 2.88
N GLU A 321 9.00 -5.11 2.03
CA GLU A 321 8.57 -4.27 0.90
C GLU A 321 7.73 -5.09 -0.10
N ALA A 322 8.16 -6.31 -0.42
CA ALA A 322 7.45 -7.18 -1.35
C ALA A 322 6.05 -7.56 -0.83
N LEU A 323 5.97 -7.98 0.43
CA LEU A 323 4.70 -8.28 1.11
C LEU A 323 3.79 -7.04 1.16
N THR A 324 4.33 -5.88 1.49
CA THR A 324 3.58 -4.61 1.51
C THR A 324 3.03 -4.29 0.12
N ALA A 325 3.85 -4.39 -0.93
CA ALA A 325 3.41 -4.19 -2.30
C ALA A 325 2.31 -5.18 -2.71
N TYR A 326 2.43 -6.45 -2.33
CA TYR A 326 1.40 -7.45 -2.57
C TYR A 326 0.11 -7.12 -1.85
N MET A 327 0.14 -6.79 -0.55
CA MET A 327 -1.04 -6.38 0.21
C MET A 327 -1.73 -5.16 -0.39
N MET A 328 -0.97 -4.12 -0.73
CA MET A 328 -1.51 -2.92 -1.38
C MET A 328 -2.11 -3.21 -2.75
N SER A 329 -1.63 -4.27 -3.43
CA SER A 329 -2.15 -4.70 -4.73
C SER A 329 -3.47 -5.47 -4.65
N LEU A 330 -3.89 -5.87 -3.44
CA LEU A 330 -5.17 -6.54 -3.22
C LEU A 330 -6.36 -5.57 -3.22
N LYS A 331 -6.10 -4.25 -3.16
CA LYS A 331 -7.14 -3.22 -3.29
C LYS A 331 -7.81 -3.36 -4.65
N GLU A 332 -9.04 -3.89 -4.64
CA GLU A 332 -9.90 -3.83 -5.82
C GLU A 332 -10.49 -2.43 -5.93
N GLU A 333 -10.31 -1.80 -7.10
CA GLU A 333 -10.95 -0.54 -7.41
C GLU A 333 -12.20 -0.78 -8.26
N LYS A 334 -13.36 -0.77 -7.59
CA LYS A 334 -14.65 -1.10 -8.21
C LYS A 334 -15.04 -0.16 -9.35
N GLU A 335 -14.54 1.07 -9.31
CA GLU A 335 -14.83 2.11 -10.30
C GLU A 335 -14.06 1.92 -11.62
N ILE A 336 -13.14 0.96 -11.73
CA ILE A 336 -12.41 0.69 -12.99
C ILE A 336 -13.34 -0.04 -13.98
N PRO A 337 -13.69 0.57 -15.13
CA PRO A 337 -14.56 -0.04 -16.11
C PRO A 337 -13.96 -1.30 -16.73
N TYR A 338 -14.81 -2.22 -17.17
CA TYR A 338 -14.38 -3.48 -17.77
C TYR A 338 -13.47 -3.30 -19.00
N SER A 339 -13.66 -2.22 -19.78
CA SER A 339 -12.81 -1.90 -20.95
C SER A 339 -11.34 -1.59 -20.61
N TYR A 340 -11.04 -1.35 -19.33
CA TYR A 340 -9.69 -1.15 -18.82
C TYR A 340 -9.10 -2.40 -18.19
N ARG A 341 -9.93 -3.42 -17.91
CA ARG A 341 -9.50 -4.63 -17.23
C ARG A 341 -8.83 -5.61 -18.20
N VAL A 342 -7.78 -6.24 -17.71
CA VAL A 342 -7.04 -7.31 -18.39
C VAL A 342 -7.19 -8.55 -17.53
N THR A 343 -8.13 -9.41 -17.91
CA THR A 343 -8.38 -10.69 -17.23
C THR A 343 -7.21 -11.63 -17.47
N ALA A 344 -6.66 -12.18 -16.39
CA ALA A 344 -5.71 -13.27 -16.46
C ALA A 344 -6.44 -14.61 -16.40
N LEU A 345 -5.95 -15.58 -17.18
CA LEU A 345 -6.35 -16.96 -16.99
C LEU A 345 -5.84 -17.44 -15.62
N LYS A 346 -6.71 -18.09 -14.84
CA LYS A 346 -6.33 -18.72 -13.58
C LYS A 346 -5.15 -19.65 -13.82
N GLU A 347 -4.07 -19.48 -13.06
CA GLU A 347 -2.90 -20.37 -13.15
C GLU A 347 -3.35 -21.81 -12.86
N ALA A 348 -2.98 -22.74 -13.73
CA ALA A 348 -3.31 -24.14 -13.55
C ALA A 348 -2.58 -24.70 -12.32
N GLU A 349 -3.27 -25.50 -11.50
CA GLU A 349 -2.63 -26.17 -10.38
C GLU A 349 -1.52 -27.12 -10.88
N PRO A 350 -0.39 -27.20 -10.15
CA PRO A 350 0.70 -28.09 -10.52
C PRO A 350 0.24 -29.55 -10.48
N LYS A 351 0.50 -30.29 -11.56
CA LYS A 351 0.26 -31.74 -11.59
C LYS A 351 1.38 -32.44 -10.83
N ILE A 352 1.07 -32.97 -9.65
CA ILE A 352 2.02 -33.69 -8.80
C ILE A 352 1.52 -35.14 -8.62
N ASP A 353 2.24 -36.10 -9.20
CA ASP A 353 1.81 -37.50 -9.20
C ASP A 353 2.14 -38.23 -7.89
N ASN A 354 3.31 -37.95 -7.31
CA ASN A 354 3.75 -38.57 -6.06
C ASN A 354 2.84 -38.15 -4.88
N PRO A 355 2.19 -39.11 -4.17
CA PRO A 355 1.27 -38.80 -3.07
C PRO A 355 1.87 -37.96 -1.94
N VAL A 356 3.12 -38.22 -1.55
CA VAL A 356 3.79 -37.48 -0.47
C VAL A 356 4.10 -36.05 -0.90
N LYS A 357 4.64 -35.86 -2.11
CA LYS A 357 4.90 -34.50 -2.65
C LYS A 357 3.61 -33.71 -2.84
N HIS A 358 2.56 -34.37 -3.32
CA HIS A 358 1.24 -33.76 -3.47
C HIS A 358 0.64 -33.41 -2.10
N GLY A 359 0.77 -34.28 -1.09
CA GLY A 359 0.34 -34.02 0.27
C GLY A 359 1.04 -32.83 0.91
N ARG A 360 2.36 -32.68 0.68
CA ARG A 360 3.12 -31.50 1.10
C ARG A 360 2.64 -30.22 0.40
N TYR A 361 2.31 -30.31 -0.90
CA TYR A 361 1.71 -29.18 -1.61
C TYR A 361 0.34 -28.81 -1.02
N VAL A 362 -0.52 -29.78 -0.71
CA VAL A 362 -1.81 -29.54 -0.05
C VAL A 362 -1.61 -28.89 1.34
N PHE A 363 -0.63 -29.38 2.11
CA PHE A 363 -0.26 -28.81 3.41
C PHE A 363 0.12 -27.33 3.32
N GLN A 364 0.82 -26.93 2.24
CA GLN A 364 1.15 -25.53 1.95
C GLN A 364 -0.04 -24.74 1.40
N LYS A 365 -0.78 -25.30 0.43
CA LYS A 365 -1.92 -24.69 -0.27
C LYS A 365 -3.00 -24.20 0.70
N TYR A 366 -3.31 -25.01 1.71
CA TYR A 366 -4.31 -24.67 2.73
C TYR A 366 -3.70 -23.98 3.96
N GLY A 367 -2.40 -23.66 3.93
CA GLY A 367 -1.70 -22.87 4.94
C GLY A 367 -1.46 -23.60 6.25
N CYS A 368 -1.46 -24.94 6.29
CA CYS A 368 -1.12 -25.68 7.52
C CYS A 368 0.29 -25.32 8.04
N VAL A 369 1.19 -24.93 7.13
CA VAL A 369 2.55 -24.46 7.44
C VAL A 369 2.58 -23.24 8.36
N SER A 370 1.57 -22.37 8.33
CA SER A 370 1.58 -21.16 9.16
C SER A 370 1.41 -21.45 10.64
N CYS A 371 0.74 -22.57 10.96
CA CYS A 371 0.50 -22.97 12.35
C CYS A 371 1.47 -24.07 12.81
N HIS A 372 1.76 -25.04 11.95
CA HIS A 372 2.55 -26.23 12.30
C HIS A 372 4.02 -26.16 11.87
N GLY A 373 4.43 -25.09 11.16
CA GLY A 373 5.76 -24.93 10.61
C GLY A 373 5.89 -25.55 9.20
N LYS A 374 6.92 -25.13 8.47
CA LYS A 374 7.11 -25.44 7.04
C LYS A 374 7.13 -26.94 6.74
N ASP A 375 7.78 -27.71 7.60
CA ASP A 375 7.89 -29.18 7.50
C ASP A 375 7.21 -29.87 8.70
N ALA A 376 6.24 -29.18 9.31
CA ALA A 376 5.40 -29.66 10.41
C ALA A 376 6.12 -29.94 11.75
N GLU A 377 7.38 -29.53 11.87
CA GLU A 377 8.30 -29.79 12.99
C GLU A 377 8.22 -28.77 14.15
N ALA A 378 7.53 -27.64 13.96
CA ALA A 378 7.56 -26.54 14.93
C ALA A 378 6.27 -25.71 14.89
N GLY A 379 5.34 -26.04 15.77
CA GLY A 379 4.12 -25.24 15.90
C GLY A 379 4.39 -23.84 16.45
N ILE A 380 3.65 -22.84 16.00
CA ILE A 380 3.82 -21.43 16.40
C ILE A 380 3.40 -21.16 17.84
N PRO A 381 3.91 -20.10 18.50
CA PRO A 381 3.41 -19.68 19.80
C PRO A 381 1.92 -19.31 19.76
N VAL A 382 1.16 -19.68 20.79
CA VAL A 382 -0.25 -19.32 20.96
C VAL A 382 -0.45 -18.75 22.35
N PHE A 383 -0.91 -17.50 22.43
CA PHE A 383 -1.16 -16.83 23.69
C PHE A 383 -2.22 -17.58 24.52
N ASN A 384 -1.95 -17.74 25.81
CA ASN A 384 -2.79 -18.39 26.81
C ASN A 384 -3.23 -19.84 26.51
N ARG A 385 -2.65 -20.52 25.52
CA ARG A 385 -2.86 -21.95 25.30
C ARG A 385 -1.99 -22.75 26.26
N GLN A 386 -2.49 -23.84 26.84
CA GLN A 386 -1.64 -24.78 27.58
C GLN A 386 -0.43 -25.25 26.73
N GLY A 387 0.78 -25.22 27.27
CA GLY A 387 2.03 -25.49 26.55
C GLY A 387 2.44 -24.41 25.54
N LEU A 388 1.67 -23.31 25.44
CA LEU A 388 1.95 -22.06 24.72
C LEU A 388 2.27 -22.17 23.22
N ARG A 389 2.06 -23.32 22.57
CA ARG A 389 2.38 -23.54 21.15
C ARG A 389 1.42 -24.48 20.43
N VAL A 390 1.28 -24.34 19.12
CA VAL A 390 0.61 -25.34 18.28
C VAL A 390 1.38 -26.69 18.35
N PRO A 391 0.70 -27.86 18.27
CA PRO A 391 1.38 -29.15 18.26
C PRO A 391 2.35 -29.32 17.08
N ASP A 392 3.49 -29.93 17.38
CA ASP A 392 4.46 -30.47 16.43
C ASP A 392 3.90 -31.76 15.81
N LEU A 393 3.67 -31.76 14.50
CA LEU A 393 3.06 -32.90 13.81
C LEU A 393 4.07 -33.99 13.48
N VAL A 394 5.36 -33.71 13.45
CA VAL A 394 6.40 -34.76 13.32
C VAL A 394 6.31 -35.71 14.52
N LYS A 395 6.10 -35.17 15.72
CA LYS A 395 5.97 -35.97 16.96
C LYS A 395 4.58 -36.53 17.19
N THR A 396 3.53 -35.82 16.77
CA THR A 396 2.15 -36.16 17.14
C THR A 396 1.38 -36.88 16.06
N ALA A 397 1.71 -36.72 14.76
CA ALA A 397 0.91 -37.36 13.71
C ALA A 397 0.96 -38.90 13.78
N GLY A 398 2.08 -39.47 14.21
CA GLY A 398 2.26 -40.92 14.37
C GLY A 398 1.44 -41.54 15.49
N THR A 399 0.89 -40.75 16.41
CA THR A 399 0.05 -41.23 17.52
C THR A 399 -1.41 -41.47 17.10
N PHE A 400 -1.76 -41.17 15.85
CA PHE A 400 -3.12 -41.27 15.32
C PHE A 400 -3.17 -42.22 14.13
N THR A 401 -4.28 -42.95 14.02
CA THR A 401 -4.61 -43.69 12.81
C THR A 401 -4.93 -42.73 11.65
N ARG A 402 -4.89 -43.25 10.42
CA ARG A 402 -5.25 -42.49 9.23
C ARG A 402 -6.66 -41.90 9.34
N GLU A 403 -7.62 -42.70 9.81
CA GLU A 403 -9.02 -42.31 9.96
C GLU A 403 -9.20 -41.21 11.01
N GLU A 404 -8.45 -41.28 12.12
CA GLU A 404 -8.45 -40.23 13.15
C GLU A 404 -7.86 -38.92 12.65
N LEU A 405 -6.77 -38.96 11.88
CA LEU A 405 -6.19 -37.77 11.25
C LEU A 405 -7.17 -37.13 10.28
N VAL A 406 -7.80 -37.92 9.41
CA VAL A 406 -8.85 -37.43 8.49
C VAL A 406 -9.97 -36.76 9.29
N LYS A 407 -10.47 -37.42 10.34
CA LYS A 407 -11.55 -36.88 11.17
C LYS A 407 -11.17 -35.56 11.83
N LYS A 408 -9.98 -35.47 12.43
CA LYS A 408 -9.47 -34.23 13.05
C LYS A 408 -9.38 -33.10 12.04
N ILE A 409 -8.80 -33.33 10.86
CA ILE A 409 -8.69 -32.32 9.80
C ILE A 409 -10.07 -31.87 9.32
N GLN A 410 -11.02 -32.81 9.18
CA GLN A 410 -12.38 -32.48 8.73
C GLN A 410 -13.15 -31.60 9.72
N ILE A 411 -13.09 -31.94 11.02
CA ILE A 411 -13.90 -31.26 12.05
C ILE A 411 -13.18 -30.06 12.70
N GLY A 412 -11.87 -29.96 12.55
CA GLY A 412 -11.06 -28.96 13.25
C GLY A 412 -10.68 -29.39 14.67
N VAL A 413 -9.85 -28.59 15.33
CA VAL A 413 -9.39 -28.80 16.71
C VAL A 413 -9.35 -27.46 17.42
N ASN A 414 -10.12 -27.32 18.50
CA ASN A 414 -10.08 -26.14 19.36
C ASN A 414 -9.13 -26.40 20.54
N PRO A 415 -8.40 -25.37 21.02
CA PRO A 415 -7.66 -25.48 22.27
C PRO A 415 -8.65 -25.49 23.45
N GLU A 416 -8.71 -26.61 24.18
CA GLU A 416 -9.63 -26.76 25.32
C GLU A 416 -9.07 -26.16 26.62
N GLU A 417 -7.75 -26.14 26.78
CA GLU A 417 -7.09 -25.75 28.04
C GLU A 417 -6.32 -24.42 27.94
N LYS A 418 -6.51 -23.57 28.95
CA LYS A 418 -5.82 -22.29 29.13
C LYS A 418 -4.68 -22.43 30.14
N GLU A 419 -3.59 -21.69 29.95
CA GLU A 419 -2.55 -21.53 30.99
C GLU A 419 -3.07 -20.69 32.16
N ASP A 420 -3.70 -19.56 31.86
CA ASP A 420 -4.40 -18.71 32.80
C ASP A 420 -5.93 -18.83 32.56
N PRO A 421 -6.68 -19.46 33.49
CA PRO A 421 -8.13 -19.57 33.41
C PRO A 421 -8.86 -18.21 33.33
N ALA A 422 -8.31 -17.16 33.95
CA ALA A 422 -8.87 -15.81 33.95
C ALA A 422 -8.50 -15.01 32.68
N GLY A 423 -7.48 -15.48 31.94
CA GLY A 423 -7.03 -14.86 30.71
C GLY A 423 -7.96 -15.09 29.51
N PRO A 424 -7.70 -14.39 28.39
CA PRO A 424 -8.51 -14.51 27.17
C PRO A 424 -8.42 -15.91 26.59
N THR A 425 -9.46 -16.34 25.89
CA THR A 425 -9.43 -17.61 25.14
C THR A 425 -8.30 -17.57 24.11
N PRO A 426 -7.53 -18.67 23.94
CA PRO A 426 -6.46 -18.72 22.95
C PRO A 426 -6.98 -18.31 21.56
N PRO A 427 -6.30 -17.39 20.87
CA PRO A 427 -6.83 -16.77 19.66
C PRO A 427 -6.75 -17.67 18.41
N LEU A 428 -6.12 -18.84 18.52
CA LEU A 428 -5.89 -19.74 17.39
C LEU A 428 -6.50 -21.12 17.64
N TYR A 429 -7.09 -21.67 16.59
CA TYR A 429 -7.64 -23.02 16.55
C TYR A 429 -7.40 -23.59 15.14
N MET A 430 -7.47 -24.92 15.01
CA MET A 430 -7.45 -25.55 13.69
C MET A 430 -8.87 -25.57 13.12
N PRO A 431 -9.16 -24.84 12.04
CA PRO A 431 -10.52 -24.78 11.49
C PRO A 431 -10.91 -26.12 10.84
N PRO A 432 -12.22 -26.38 10.68
CA PRO A 432 -12.70 -27.54 9.94
C PRO A 432 -12.38 -27.40 8.44
N PHE A 433 -11.76 -28.43 7.85
CA PHE A 433 -11.45 -28.48 6.42
C PHE A 433 -12.37 -29.39 5.60
N LYS A 434 -13.44 -29.95 6.20
CA LYS A 434 -14.38 -30.88 5.53
C LYS A 434 -14.90 -30.38 4.17
N ASP A 435 -15.10 -29.06 4.04
CA ASP A 435 -15.67 -28.46 2.83
C ASP A 435 -14.60 -28.05 1.81
N LYS A 436 -13.35 -27.97 2.23
CA LYS A 436 -12.22 -27.43 1.45
C LYS A 436 -11.26 -28.50 0.93
N ILE A 437 -10.99 -29.56 1.71
CA ILE A 437 -10.04 -30.63 1.38
C ILE A 437 -10.81 -31.94 1.23
N LYS A 438 -10.85 -32.49 0.01
CA LYS A 438 -11.66 -33.69 -0.30
C LYS A 438 -10.90 -34.67 -1.21
N GLY A 439 -11.32 -35.93 -1.22
CA GLY A 439 -10.79 -36.97 -2.09
C GLY A 439 -9.26 -37.07 -2.05
N ARG A 440 -8.63 -37.06 -3.23
CA ARG A 440 -7.18 -37.21 -3.40
C ARG A 440 -6.35 -36.23 -2.57
N GLU A 441 -6.80 -34.99 -2.37
CA GLU A 441 -6.07 -34.03 -1.55
C GLU A 441 -5.99 -34.45 -0.09
N MET A 442 -7.12 -34.92 0.47
CA MET A 442 -7.17 -35.41 1.86
C MET A 442 -6.33 -36.67 2.04
N GLU A 443 -6.45 -37.61 1.11
CA GLU A 443 -5.69 -38.87 1.14
C GLU A 443 -4.19 -38.62 1.09
N ASN A 444 -3.75 -37.74 0.19
CA ASN A 444 -2.35 -37.39 0.01
C ASN A 444 -1.82 -36.55 1.18
N LEU A 445 -2.61 -35.64 1.73
CA LEU A 445 -2.26 -34.85 2.92
C LEU A 445 -1.95 -35.77 4.10
N VAL A 446 -2.83 -36.71 4.41
CA VAL A 446 -2.61 -37.66 5.51
C VAL A 446 -1.44 -38.60 5.21
N THR A 447 -1.25 -38.98 3.95
CA THR A 447 -0.07 -39.75 3.51
C THR A 447 1.23 -38.99 3.78
N TYR A 448 1.25 -37.69 3.51
CA TYR A 448 2.40 -36.84 3.84
C TYR A 448 2.64 -36.75 5.34
N LEU A 449 1.60 -36.48 6.15
CA LEU A 449 1.72 -36.38 7.61
C LEU A 449 2.26 -37.67 8.24
N LEU A 450 1.78 -38.84 7.79
CA LEU A 450 2.29 -40.12 8.27
C LEU A 450 3.71 -40.43 7.76
N SER A 451 4.12 -39.86 6.62
CA SER A 451 5.47 -40.07 6.09
C SER A 451 6.56 -39.28 6.84
N ILE A 452 6.17 -38.20 7.50
CA ILE A 452 7.08 -37.35 8.30
C ILE A 452 7.00 -37.64 9.79
N ALA A 453 6.04 -38.46 10.22
CA ALA A 453 5.88 -38.83 11.62
C ALA A 453 7.10 -39.61 12.13
N GLU A 454 7.59 -39.24 13.32
CA GLU A 454 8.56 -40.06 14.04
C GLU A 454 7.96 -41.45 14.28
N LYS A 455 8.73 -42.49 13.97
CA LYS A 455 8.34 -43.86 14.28
C LYS A 455 8.37 -44.01 15.79
N GLN A 456 7.24 -44.35 16.41
CA GLN A 456 7.24 -44.73 17.81
C GLN A 456 8.14 -45.96 17.97
N GLU A 457 9.09 -45.93 18.90
CA GLU A 457 9.81 -47.12 19.31
C GLU A 457 8.80 -48.04 20.01
N ASP A 458 8.55 -49.22 19.42
CA ASP A 458 7.83 -50.30 20.08
C ASP A 458 8.65 -50.72 21.30
N TRP A 459 8.19 -50.35 22.51
CA TRP A 459 8.79 -50.76 23.79
C TRP A 459 8.16 -52.06 24.31
#